data_AF-A0A4Y7PSU7-F1
#
_entry.id   AF-A0A4Y7PSU7-F1
#
_cell.length_a   1.000
_cell.length_b   1.000
_cell.length_c   1.000
_cell.angle_alpha   90.00
_cell.angle_beta   90.00
_cell.angle_gamma   90.00
#
_symmetry.space_group_name_H-M   'P 1'
#
loop_
_entity.id
_entity.type
_entity.pdbx_description
1 polymer ?
#
loop_
_entity_poly.entity_id
_entity_poly.type
_entity_poly.pdbx_seq_one_letter_code
_entity_poly.pdbx_strand_id
1 'polypeptide(L)' 'MTHEFRSGSPADALVFSLTRYLGPYVVVRRTQGGSYVLSEMDGTVLRNGVAAFRVIPYLTRQQFGFEDESI' A
#
# COMPACT_ATOMS: atom_id res chain seq x y z
N MET A 1 11.65 41.38 15.22
CA MET A 1 11.92 39.97 15.58
C MET A 1 10.97 39.13 14.77
N THR A 2 11.46 38.62 13.65
CA THR A 2 10.66 37.96 12.62
C THR A 2 10.45 36.50 13.02
N HIS A 3 9.20 36.11 13.27
CA HIS A 3 8.82 34.69 13.29
C HIS A 3 7.88 34.45 12.10
N GLU A 4 8.48 34.19 10.94
CA GLU A 4 7.74 33.60 9.84
C GLU A 4 7.42 32.16 10.22
N PHE A 5 6.18 31.93 10.61
CA PHE A 5 5.63 30.61 10.81
C PHE A 5 5.61 29.94 9.43
N ARG A 6 6.64 29.13 9.14
CA ARG A 6 6.63 28.26 7.95
C ARG A 6 5.42 27.34 8.07
N SER A 7 4.31 27.70 7.43
CA SER A 7 3.32 26.70 7.07
C SER A 7 4.00 25.74 6.12
N GLY A 8 4.12 24.49 6.56
CA GLY A 8 4.59 23.38 5.74
C GLY A 8 3.82 23.31 4.43
N SER A 9 4.46 22.73 3.43
CA SER A 9 3.98 22.60 2.07
C SER A 9 2.53 22.08 2.03
N PRO A 10 1.68 22.46 1.07
CA PRO A 10 0.38 21.82 0.87
C PRO A 10 0.47 20.29 0.68
N ALA A 11 1.65 19.76 0.32
CA ALA A 11 1.91 18.32 0.33
C ALA A 11 1.86 17.69 1.75
N ASP A 12 2.23 18.43 2.79
CA ASP A 12 2.16 17.99 4.20
C ASP A 12 0.71 17.90 4.68
N ALA A 13 -0.18 18.72 4.12
CA ALA A 13 -1.62 18.68 4.40
C ALA A 13 -2.33 17.50 3.72
N LEU A 14 -1.82 17.03 2.57
CA LEU A 14 -2.31 15.82 1.91
C LEU A 14 -1.88 14.53 2.65
N VAL A 15 -0.78 14.56 3.41
CA VAL A 15 -0.36 13.47 4.31
C VAL A 15 -1.27 13.38 5.55
N PHE A 16 -1.89 14.49 5.96
CA PHE A 16 -2.76 14.54 7.14
C PHE A 16 -4.18 14.02 6.91
N SER A 17 -4.58 13.78 5.66
CA SER A 17 -5.74 12.93 5.33
C SER A 17 -5.30 11.46 5.40
N LEU A 18 -5.09 10.99 6.63
CA LEU A 18 -4.57 9.67 7.00
C LEU A 18 -5.02 8.56 6.03
N THR A 19 -4.13 8.18 5.11
CA THR A 19 -4.41 7.08 4.18
C THR A 19 -4.64 5.80 4.98
N ARG A 20 -5.88 5.30 4.99
CA ARG A 20 -6.28 4.10 5.75
C ARG A 20 -5.48 2.84 5.38
N TYR A 21 -4.86 2.84 4.20
CA TYR A 21 -4.00 1.76 3.69
C TYR A 21 -2.82 2.36 2.90
N LEU A 22 -1.60 1.88 3.12
CA LEU A 22 -0.38 2.45 2.52
C LEU A 22 -0.20 2.13 1.02
N GLY A 23 -1.03 1.25 0.47
CA GLY A 23 -1.02 0.89 -0.95
C GLY A 23 -1.20 -0.60 -1.17
N PRO A 24 -1.37 -1.02 -2.44
CA PRO A 24 -1.25 -2.42 -2.80
C PRO A 24 0.22 -2.84 -2.73
N TYR A 25 0.48 -3.91 -1.98
CA TYR A 25 1.79 -4.54 -1.90
C TYR A 25 1.68 -6.01 -2.33
N VAL A 26 2.78 -6.56 -2.84
CA VAL A 26 2.91 -7.99 -3.14
C VAL A 26 3.57 -8.68 -1.95
N VAL A 27 3.02 -9.82 -1.53
CA VAL A 27 3.64 -10.65 -0.48
C VAL A 27 4.77 -11.45 -1.09
N VAL A 28 6.00 -11.21 -0.64
CA VAL A 28 7.19 -11.96 -1.06
C VAL A 28 7.28 -13.27 -0.29
N ARG A 29 7.15 -13.22 1.04
CA ARG A 29 7.12 -14.41 1.91
C ARG A 29 6.50 -14.11 3.27
N ARG A 30 6.08 -15.18 3.95
CA ARG A 30 5.77 -15.16 5.39
C ARG A 30 6.98 -15.64 6.20
N THR A 31 7.29 -14.99 7.31
CA THR A 31 8.34 -15.41 8.24
C THR A 31 7.80 -16.47 9.20
N GLN A 32 8.70 -17.22 9.85
CA GLN A 32 8.31 -18.19 10.89
C GLN A 32 7.57 -17.52 12.06
N GLY A 33 7.91 -16.27 12.38
CA GLY A 33 7.21 -15.46 13.39
C GLY A 33 5.87 -14.89 12.91
N GLY A 34 5.44 -15.21 11.69
CA GLY A 34 4.14 -14.85 11.15
C GLY A 34 4.05 -13.47 10.50
N SER A 35 5.12 -12.67 10.49
CA SER A 35 5.18 -11.41 9.74
C SER A 35 5.34 -11.64 8.24
N TYR A 36 5.04 -10.64 7.42
CA TYR A 36 5.19 -10.68 5.96
C TYR A 36 6.32 -9.78 5.49
N VAL A 37 7.11 -10.26 4.54
CA VAL A 37 7.98 -9.43 3.72
C VAL A 37 7.18 -9.00 2.50
N LEU A 38 7.07 -7.71 2.27
CA LEU A 38 6.29 -7.12 1.19
C LEU A 38 7.19 -6.47 0.15
N SER A 39 6.73 -6.35 -1.08
CA SER A 39 7.33 -5.51 -2.11
C SER A 39 6.30 -4.55 -2.70
N GLU A 40 6.79 -3.41 -3.16
CA GLU A 40 6.04 -2.54 -4.07
C GLU A 40 5.82 -3.25 -5.42
N MET A 41 4.97 -2.69 -6.26
CA MET A 41 4.60 -3.29 -7.55
C MET A 41 5.75 -3.35 -8.56
N ASP A 42 6.80 -2.54 -8.36
CA ASP A 42 8.04 -2.57 -9.14
C ASP A 42 9.04 -3.65 -8.66
N GLY A 43 8.69 -4.38 -7.60
CA GLY A 43 9.56 -5.39 -6.98
C GLY A 43 10.46 -4.86 -5.88
N THR A 44 10.43 -3.57 -5.56
CA THR A 44 11.20 -2.98 -4.46
C THR A 44 10.74 -3.56 -3.11
N VAL A 45 11.62 -4.28 -2.42
CA VAL A 45 11.30 -4.99 -1.17
C VAL A 45 11.37 -4.04 0.04
N LEU A 46 10.34 -4.09 0.90
CA LEU A 46 10.35 -3.40 2.19
C LEU A 46 11.40 -4.02 3.11
N ARG A 47 12.24 -3.17 3.70
CA ARG A 47 13.32 -3.61 4.61
C ARG A 47 12.80 -4.30 5.88
N ASN A 48 11.61 -3.95 6.34
CA ASN A 48 11.04 -4.43 7.60
C ASN A 48 9.87 -5.37 7.34
N GLY A 49 9.76 -6.43 8.14
CA GLY A 49 8.59 -7.28 8.13
C GLY A 49 7.35 -6.56 8.65
N VAL A 50 6.21 -6.80 8.01
CA VAL A 50 4.89 -6.27 8.37
C VAL A 50 4.15 -7.28 9.22
N ALA A 51 3.62 -6.85 10.37
CA ALA A 51 2.83 -7.72 11.24
C ALA A 51 1.56 -8.21 10.52
N ALA A 52 1.20 -9.49 10.69
CA ALA A 52 0.08 -10.11 9.98
C ALA A 52 -1.24 -9.36 10.14
N PHE A 53 -1.55 -8.85 11.33
CA PHE A 53 -2.79 -8.11 11.60
C PHE A 53 -2.87 -6.73 10.91
N ARG A 54 -1.78 -6.27 10.28
CA ARG A 54 -1.72 -5.04 9.48
C ARG A 54 -1.90 -5.30 7.98
N VAL A 55 -1.95 -6.56 7.55
CA VAL A 55 -2.09 -6.94 6.14
C VAL A 55 -3.54 -7.33 5.87
N ILE A 56 -4.19 -6.64 4.94
CA ILE A 56 -5.51 -7.02 4.43
C ILE A 56 -5.33 -7.59 3.02
N PRO A 57 -5.79 -8.82 2.73
CA PRO A 57 -5.71 -9.40 1.40
C PRO A 57 -6.44 -8.54 0.37
N TYR A 58 -5.83 -8.38 -0.81
CA TYR A 58 -6.49 -7.74 -1.94
C TYR A 58 -7.50 -8.69 -2.56
N LEU A 59 -8.79 -8.40 -2.40
CA LEU A 59 -9.86 -9.16 -3.03
C LEU A 59 -10.04 -8.67 -4.47
N THR A 60 -9.89 -9.57 -5.43
CA THR A 60 -10.14 -9.23 -6.84
C THR A 60 -11.61 -8.86 -7.01
N ARG A 61 -11.88 -7.79 -7.77
CA ARG A 61 -13.23 -7.51 -8.26
C ARG A 61 -13.51 -8.56 -9.34
N GLN A 62 -14.61 -9.32 -9.20
CA GLN A 62 -15.02 -10.35 -10.17
C GLN A 62 -14.68 -9.91 -11.60
N GLN A 63 -13.92 -10.74 -12.31
CA GLN A 63 -13.73 -10.55 -13.74
C GLN A 63 -15.05 -10.92 -14.41
N PHE A 64 -15.69 -9.95 -15.06
CA PHE A 64 -16.68 -10.26 -16.08
C PHE A 64 -15.94 -11.02 -17.17
N GLY A 65 -16.31 -12.28 -17.38
CA GLY A 65 -15.93 -12.98 -18.59
C GLY A 65 -16.49 -12.17 -19.75
N PHE A 66 -15.61 -11.64 -20.60
CA PHE A 66 -16.03 -11.28 -21.94
C PHE A 66 -16.41 -12.61 -22.59
N GLU A 67 -17.71 -12.89 -22.67
CA GLU A 67 -18.18 -14.00 -23.48
C GLU A 67 -17.67 -13.77 -24.89
N ASP A 68 -17.01 -14.80 -25.41
CA ASP A 68 -16.39 -14.84 -26.73
C ASP A 68 -17.50 -14.75 -27.78
N GLU A 69 -17.93 -13.53 -28.11
CA GLU A 69 -18.69 -13.27 -29.33
C GLU A 69 -17.69 -13.22 -30.51
N SER A 70 -17.14 -14.39 -30.84
CA SER A 70 -16.55 -14.68 -32.14
C SER A 70 -17.53 -15.53 -32.95
N ILE A 71 -18.31 -14.88 -33.83
CA ILE A 71 -18.54 -15.19 -35.26
C ILE A 71 -19.54 -14.16 -35.82
#